data_AF-A0A0N1NZP3-F1
#
_entry.id   AF-A0A0N1NZP3-F1
#
_cell.length_a   1.000
_cell.length_b   1.000
_cell.length_c   1.000
_cell.angle_alpha   90.00
_cell.angle_beta   90.00
_cell.angle_gamma   90.00
#
_symmetry.space_group_name_H-M   'P 1'
#
loop_
_entity.id
_entity.type
_entity.pdbx_description
1 polymer ?
#
loop_
_entity_poly.entity_id
_entity_poly.type
_entity_poly.pdbx_seq_one_letter_code
_entity_poly.pdbx_strand_id
1 'polypeptide(L)'
;MPLLDNSDTPLGRVYTDFQQIGRRLIAQGTHVDQIVPMGRVDVTLLFRRRRPGDPVNASTWAAEVVHMWQGILNDRVRLASALTLATLMGWLIHPTAETWARIPHYHRPTQLSRLKPHPAELDLLLGEVRDLLIDSYKDYVGPMSKAGWDFRQGLWERPLEDALDRDAEDGRVYIRPEFAALCYDVNNYTMNSSVLDTWPTLKTKLNISDD
;
A
#
# COMPACT_ATOMS: atom_id res chain seq x y z
N MET A 1 2.43 14.35 9.05
CA MET A 1 2.21 12.98 9.55
C MET A 1 0.71 12.79 9.76
N PRO A 2 0.10 11.67 9.34
CA PRO A 2 -1.26 11.30 9.77
C PRO A 2 -1.35 11.22 11.29
N LEU A 3 -2.51 11.53 11.85
CA LEU A 3 -2.81 11.37 13.27
C LEU A 3 -3.45 10.00 13.48
N LEU A 4 -2.72 9.11 14.14
CA LEU A 4 -3.20 7.76 14.44
C LEU A 4 -3.85 7.72 15.82
N ASP A 5 -4.92 6.95 15.96
CA ASP A 5 -5.47 6.60 17.27
C ASP A 5 -4.76 5.35 17.84
N ASN A 6 -5.10 4.98 19.09
CA ASN A 6 -4.59 3.77 19.72
C ASN A 6 -5.40 2.53 19.30
N SER A 7 -5.76 2.41 18.02
CA SER A 7 -6.38 1.21 17.45
C SER A 7 -5.58 -0.04 17.84
N ASP A 8 -6.26 -0.96 18.52
CA ASP A 8 -5.68 -2.22 19.02
C ASP A 8 -5.89 -3.39 18.04
N THR A 9 -6.06 -3.10 16.75
CA THR A 9 -6.16 -4.16 15.74
C THR A 9 -4.78 -4.77 15.48
N PRO A 10 -4.71 -6.09 15.16
CA PRO A 10 -3.43 -6.72 14.82
C PRO A 10 -2.70 -6.02 13.67
N LEU A 11 -3.44 -5.55 12.66
CA LEU A 11 -2.88 -4.86 11.50
C LEU A 11 -2.38 -3.46 11.87
N GLY A 12 -3.11 -2.71 12.72
CA GLY A 12 -2.68 -1.43 13.25
C GLY A 12 -1.38 -1.53 14.07
N ARG A 13 -1.23 -2.59 14.88
CA ARG A 13 0.02 -2.87 15.61
C ARG A 13 1.19 -3.18 14.67
N VAL A 14 1.02 -4.08 13.71
CA VAL A 14 2.08 -4.40 12.71
C VAL A 14 2.56 -3.16 11.97
N TYR A 15 1.64 -2.24 11.67
CA TYR A 15 1.95 -0.97 11.03
C TYR A 15 2.76 -0.03 11.93
N THR A 16 2.24 0.25 13.13
CA THR A 16 2.83 1.23 14.06
C THR A 16 4.15 0.72 14.65
N ASP A 17 4.26 -0.58 14.96
CA ASP A 17 5.48 -1.21 15.46
C ASP A 17 6.60 -1.10 14.42
N PHE A 18 6.33 -1.45 13.17
CA PHE A 18 7.34 -1.38 12.11
C PHE A 18 7.83 0.06 11.89
N GLN A 19 6.92 1.03 11.87
CA GLN A 19 7.24 2.45 11.78
C GLN A 19 8.17 2.89 12.93
N GLN A 20 7.83 2.54 14.17
CA GLN A 20 8.61 2.92 15.35
C GLN A 20 9.99 2.25 15.36
N ILE A 21 10.04 0.96 15.02
CA ILE A 21 11.30 0.20 14.90
C ILE A 21 12.21 0.83 13.84
N GLY A 22 11.67 1.14 12.65
CA GLY A 22 12.44 1.76 11.57
C GLY A 22 13.05 3.10 11.98
N ARG A 23 12.26 3.96 12.62
CA ARG A 23 12.74 5.25 13.16
C ARG A 23 13.83 5.07 14.22
N ARG A 24 13.65 4.11 15.12
CA ARG A 24 14.62 3.80 16.17
C ARG A 24 15.94 3.31 15.58
N LEU A 25 15.91 2.42 14.58
CA LEU A 25 17.13 1.91 13.95
C LEU A 25 17.92 3.02 13.26
N ILE A 26 17.24 3.93 12.54
CA ILE A 26 17.89 5.10 11.94
C ILE A 26 18.52 5.99 13.02
N ALA A 27 17.79 6.25 14.12
CA ALA A 27 18.31 7.04 15.25
C ALA A 27 19.52 6.38 15.94
N GLN A 28 19.65 5.04 15.85
CA GLN A 28 20.78 4.26 16.37
C GLN A 28 21.96 4.17 15.39
N GLY A 29 21.86 4.80 14.21
CA GLY A 29 22.96 4.87 13.23
C GLY A 29 22.85 3.88 12.06
N THR A 30 21.76 3.10 11.95
CA THR A 30 21.52 2.29 10.75
C THR A 30 21.32 3.21 9.55
N HIS A 31 22.01 2.92 8.44
CA HIS A 31 21.90 3.72 7.22
C HIS A 31 20.46 3.70 6.68
N VAL A 32 19.93 4.87 6.30
CA VAL A 32 18.53 5.03 5.90
C VAL A 32 18.13 4.08 4.77
N ASP A 33 18.99 3.90 3.77
CA ASP A 33 18.71 3.03 2.61
C ASP A 33 18.50 1.55 2.97
N GLN A 34 18.99 1.10 4.13
CA GLN A 34 18.75 -0.26 4.60
C GLN A 34 17.31 -0.45 5.12
N ILE A 35 16.66 0.63 5.56
CA ILE A 35 15.30 0.61 6.14
C ILE A 35 14.27 1.19 5.16
N VAL A 36 14.64 2.23 4.43
CA VAL A 36 13.82 2.94 3.44
C VAL A 36 14.54 2.94 2.09
N PRO A 37 14.54 1.82 1.33
CA PRO A 37 15.21 1.77 0.05
C PRO A 37 14.63 2.79 -0.93
N MET A 38 15.49 3.63 -1.49
CA MET A 38 15.10 4.67 -2.46
C MET A 38 14.96 4.16 -3.90
N GLY A 39 15.50 2.99 -4.18
CA GLY A 39 15.41 2.32 -5.48
C GLY A 39 14.08 1.62 -5.72
N ARG A 40 14.16 0.47 -6.41
CA ARG A 40 13.02 -0.36 -6.79
C ARG A 40 12.39 -1.03 -5.57
N VAL A 41 11.08 -1.24 -5.62
CA VAL A 41 10.36 -1.95 -4.55
C VAL A 41 10.55 -3.45 -4.71
N ASP A 42 11.20 -4.04 -3.70
CA ASP A 42 11.34 -5.49 -3.54
C ASP A 42 10.02 -6.11 -3.09
N VAL A 43 9.44 -6.96 -3.94
CA VAL A 43 8.19 -7.69 -3.72
C VAL A 43 8.41 -9.20 -3.56
N THR A 44 9.65 -9.62 -3.28
CA THR A 44 10.00 -11.04 -3.12
C THR A 44 9.09 -11.76 -2.11
N LEU A 45 8.79 -11.09 -0.99
CA LEU A 45 7.97 -11.66 0.08
C LEU A 45 6.46 -11.68 -0.22
N LEU A 46 6.03 -11.11 -1.35
CA LEU A 46 4.66 -11.27 -1.83
C LEU A 46 4.42 -12.71 -2.31
N PHE A 47 5.46 -13.35 -2.85
CA PHE A 47 5.40 -14.67 -3.48
C PHE A 47 5.90 -15.80 -2.59
N ARG A 48 6.55 -15.49 -1.47
CA ARG A 48 7.05 -16.50 -0.54
C ARG A 48 7.13 -15.96 0.88
N ARG A 49 7.17 -16.89 1.84
CA ARG A 49 7.46 -16.55 3.24
C ARG A 49 8.90 -16.04 3.42
N ARG A 50 9.08 -15.22 4.44
CA ARG A 50 10.37 -14.75 4.93
C ARG A 50 11.26 -15.91 5.36
N ARG A 51 12.56 -15.76 5.10
CA ARG A 51 13.65 -16.66 5.46
C ARG A 51 14.73 -15.89 6.22
N PRO A 52 15.58 -16.58 7.01
CA PRO A 52 16.75 -15.95 7.62
C PRO A 52 17.61 -15.25 6.55
N GLY A 53 18.02 -14.02 6.82
CA GLY A 53 18.82 -13.20 5.89
C GLY A 53 18.01 -12.30 4.94
N ASP A 54 16.69 -12.46 4.86
CA ASP A 54 15.87 -11.50 4.12
C ASP A 54 15.94 -10.10 4.77
N PRO A 55 16.05 -9.02 3.97
CA PRO A 55 16.13 -7.67 4.52
C PRO A 55 14.84 -7.31 5.26
N VAL A 56 14.97 -6.46 6.28
CA VAL A 56 13.83 -5.93 7.06
C VAL A 56 13.74 -4.44 6.77
N ASN A 57 12.97 -4.10 5.74
CA ASN A 57 12.83 -2.74 5.22
C ASN A 57 11.40 -2.47 4.73
N ALA A 58 11.09 -1.22 4.39
CA ALA A 58 9.74 -0.79 4.00
C ALA A 58 9.16 -1.59 2.82
N SER A 59 9.99 -2.02 1.86
CA SER A 59 9.54 -2.84 0.72
C SER A 59 9.13 -4.24 1.17
N THR A 60 9.98 -4.91 1.94
CA THR A 60 9.69 -6.25 2.45
C THR A 60 8.52 -6.29 3.43
N TRP A 61 8.37 -5.26 4.27
CA TRP A 61 7.20 -5.11 5.16
C TRP A 61 5.92 -4.97 4.33
N ALA A 62 5.92 -4.10 3.31
CA ALA A 62 4.75 -3.91 2.46
C ALA A 62 4.38 -5.20 1.72
N ALA A 63 5.37 -5.92 1.19
CA ALA A 63 5.16 -7.20 0.53
C ALA A 63 4.53 -8.25 1.46
N GLU A 64 4.96 -8.33 2.73
CA GLU A 64 4.36 -9.23 3.73
C GLU A 64 2.94 -8.80 4.13
N VAL A 65 2.70 -7.50 4.30
CA VAL A 65 1.36 -6.98 4.60
C VAL A 65 0.38 -7.35 3.49
N VAL A 66 0.78 -7.14 2.24
CA VAL A 66 -0.07 -7.44 1.09
C VAL A 66 -0.16 -8.94 0.81
N HIS A 67 0.80 -9.74 1.28
CA HIS A 67 0.69 -11.20 1.23
C HIS A 67 -0.55 -11.68 2.01
N MET A 68 -0.92 -11.01 3.11
CA MET A 68 -2.13 -11.34 3.88
C MET A 68 -3.44 -11.12 3.12
N TRP A 69 -3.42 -10.40 2.00
CA TRP A 69 -4.61 -10.12 1.17
C TRP A 69 -4.74 -11.06 -0.03
N GLN A 70 -3.96 -12.14 -0.06
CA GLN A 70 -4.09 -13.18 -1.07
C GLN A 70 -5.52 -13.75 -1.07
N GLY A 71 -6.15 -13.80 -2.25
CA GLY A 71 -7.53 -14.27 -2.40
C GLY A 71 -8.61 -13.22 -2.09
N ILE A 72 -8.24 -12.05 -1.57
CA ILE A 72 -9.13 -10.89 -1.41
C ILE A 72 -8.90 -9.90 -2.55
N LEU A 73 -7.62 -9.58 -2.82
CA LEU A 73 -7.22 -8.72 -3.91
C LEU A 73 -6.65 -9.56 -5.05
N ASN A 74 -6.88 -9.12 -6.30
CA ASN A 74 -6.21 -9.70 -7.45
C ASN A 74 -4.70 -9.39 -7.42
N ASP A 75 -3.90 -10.20 -8.11
CA ASP A 75 -2.44 -10.11 -8.01
C ASP A 75 -1.85 -8.80 -8.54
N ARG A 76 -2.49 -8.16 -9.53
CA ARG A 76 -2.03 -6.85 -10.06
C ARG A 76 -2.24 -5.77 -9.02
N VAL A 77 -3.42 -5.74 -8.40
CA VAL A 77 -3.71 -4.80 -7.30
C VAL A 77 -2.81 -5.08 -6.11
N ARG A 78 -2.49 -6.34 -5.80
CA ARG A 78 -1.50 -6.67 -4.77
C ARG A 78 -0.11 -6.09 -5.07
N LEU A 79 0.37 -6.19 -6.31
CA LEU A 79 1.64 -5.54 -6.68
C LEU A 79 1.57 -4.02 -6.52
N ALA A 80 0.49 -3.40 -6.96
CA ALA A 80 0.27 -1.98 -6.81
C ALA A 80 0.23 -1.56 -5.34
N SER A 81 -0.48 -2.30 -4.48
CA SER A 81 -0.52 -2.07 -3.04
C SER A 81 0.85 -2.22 -2.41
N ALA A 82 1.65 -3.21 -2.80
CA ALA A 82 3.00 -3.38 -2.24
C ALA A 82 3.89 -2.16 -2.57
N LEU A 83 3.80 -1.64 -3.79
CA LEU A 83 4.47 -0.40 -4.19
C LEU A 83 4.01 0.79 -3.35
N THR A 84 2.70 1.03 -3.27
CA THR A 84 2.15 2.23 -2.62
C THR A 84 2.45 2.22 -1.13
N LEU A 85 2.26 1.07 -0.46
CA LEU A 85 2.55 0.90 0.96
C LEU A 85 4.03 1.00 1.29
N ALA A 86 4.92 0.47 0.44
CA ALA A 86 6.36 0.61 0.63
C ALA A 86 6.79 2.08 0.62
N THR A 87 6.26 2.86 -0.34
CA THR A 87 6.57 4.30 -0.43
C THR A 87 5.98 5.11 0.73
N LEU A 88 4.74 4.81 1.14
CA LEU A 88 4.09 5.45 2.27
C LEU A 88 4.84 5.15 3.58
N MET A 89 5.11 3.88 3.86
CA MET A 89 5.85 3.47 5.06
C MET A 89 7.26 4.04 5.08
N GLY A 90 7.92 4.11 3.92
CA GLY A 90 9.21 4.77 3.77
C GLY A 90 9.19 6.23 4.23
N TRP A 91 8.20 7.00 3.79
CA TRP A 91 8.01 8.39 4.24
C TRP A 91 7.63 8.49 5.73
N LEU A 92 6.80 7.57 6.23
CA LEU A 92 6.44 7.56 7.65
C LEU A 92 7.64 7.28 8.54
N ILE A 93 8.60 6.48 8.09
CA ILE A 93 9.85 6.21 8.81
C ILE A 93 10.83 7.37 8.66
N HIS A 94 11.04 7.86 7.43
CA HIS A 94 12.00 8.92 7.12
C HIS A 94 11.32 10.05 6.32
N PRO A 95 10.66 11.01 7.01
CA PRO A 95 9.85 12.02 6.34
C PRO A 95 10.71 13.14 5.74
N THR A 96 11.04 13.03 4.46
CA THR A 96 11.74 14.03 3.67
C THR A 96 10.93 14.42 2.43
N ALA A 97 11.33 15.48 1.73
CA ALA A 97 10.71 15.85 0.46
C ALA A 97 10.86 14.73 -0.60
N GLU A 98 11.99 14.02 -0.57
CA GLU A 98 12.31 12.93 -1.50
C GLU A 98 11.42 11.70 -1.25
N THR A 99 11.26 11.27 0.01
CA THR A 99 10.37 10.15 0.34
C THR A 99 8.90 10.52 0.14
N TRP A 100 8.53 11.79 0.37
CA TRP A 100 7.18 12.29 0.08
C TRP A 100 6.85 12.25 -1.41
N ALA A 101 7.80 12.65 -2.27
CA ALA A 101 7.59 12.70 -3.72
C ALA A 101 7.29 11.32 -4.32
N ARG A 102 7.79 10.24 -3.69
CA ARG A 102 7.57 8.85 -4.12
C ARG A 102 6.17 8.32 -3.80
N ILE A 103 5.44 8.95 -2.89
CA ILE A 103 4.08 8.50 -2.56
C ILE A 103 3.15 8.90 -3.71
N PRO A 104 2.44 7.95 -4.34
CA PRO A 104 1.41 8.28 -5.33
C PRO A 104 0.40 9.27 -4.76
N HIS A 105 0.01 10.25 -5.56
CA HIS A 105 -0.77 11.41 -5.10
C HIS A 105 -2.03 11.00 -4.32
N TYR A 106 -2.74 9.99 -4.80
CA TYR A 106 -3.99 9.50 -4.24
C TYR A 106 -3.83 8.67 -2.95
N HIS A 107 -2.60 8.32 -2.54
CA HIS A 107 -2.30 7.66 -1.26
C HIS A 107 -1.66 8.58 -0.23
N ARG A 108 -1.27 9.80 -0.63
CA ARG A 108 -0.68 10.77 0.29
C ARG A 108 -1.68 11.07 1.43
N PRO A 109 -1.18 11.24 2.67
CA PRO A 109 -2.00 11.71 3.77
C PRO A 109 -2.80 12.96 3.39
N THR A 110 -4.12 12.86 3.50
CA THR A 110 -5.07 13.92 3.21
C THR A 110 -5.03 14.99 4.30
N GLN A 111 -5.83 16.05 4.17
CA GLN A 111 -6.01 16.99 5.27
C GLN A 111 -6.75 16.35 6.44
N LEU A 112 -7.78 15.55 6.16
CA LEU A 112 -8.58 14.90 7.20
C LEU A 112 -7.75 13.93 8.04
N SER A 113 -6.94 13.07 7.40
CA SER A 113 -6.07 12.12 8.12
C SER A 113 -5.00 12.79 8.98
N ARG A 114 -4.70 14.07 8.73
CA ARG A 114 -3.79 14.89 9.55
C ARG A 114 -4.48 15.68 10.65
N LEU A 115 -5.81 15.79 10.63
CA LEU A 115 -6.60 16.55 11.60
C LEU A 115 -7.40 15.65 12.55
N LYS A 116 -7.77 14.44 12.10
CA LYS A 116 -8.61 13.54 12.87
C LYS A 116 -7.87 12.22 13.16
N PRO A 117 -7.73 11.85 14.45
CA PRO A 117 -7.21 10.54 14.84
C PRO A 117 -8.00 9.40 14.19
N HIS A 118 -7.31 8.39 13.70
CA HIS A 118 -7.93 7.23 13.05
C HIS A 118 -7.08 5.95 13.14
N PRO A 119 -7.67 4.77 12.92
CA PRO A 119 -6.95 3.51 12.94
C PRO A 119 -5.88 3.43 11.86
N ALA A 120 -4.67 3.01 12.24
CA ALA A 120 -3.50 2.97 11.36
C ALA A 120 -3.69 2.11 10.11
N GLU A 121 -4.51 1.06 10.19
CA GLU A 121 -4.86 0.23 9.06
C GLU A 121 -5.64 0.97 7.95
N LEU A 122 -6.28 2.11 8.24
CA LEU A 122 -6.94 2.91 7.21
C LEU A 122 -5.92 3.65 6.32
N ASP A 123 -4.68 3.84 6.79
CA ASP A 123 -3.61 4.38 5.94
C ASP A 123 -3.26 3.43 4.77
N LEU A 124 -3.69 2.17 4.85
CA LEU A 124 -3.50 1.19 3.80
C LEU A 124 -4.43 1.40 2.59
N LEU A 125 -5.44 2.25 2.74
CA LEU A 125 -6.46 2.54 1.73
C LEU A 125 -6.11 3.81 0.92
N LEU A 126 -6.76 3.99 -0.23
CA LEU A 126 -6.69 5.26 -0.99
C LEU A 126 -7.20 6.42 -0.12
N GLY A 127 -6.66 7.61 -0.32
CA GLY A 127 -7.00 8.80 0.48
C GLY A 127 -8.51 9.11 0.51
N GLU A 128 -9.19 8.99 -0.63
CA GLU A 128 -10.64 9.24 -0.71
C GLU A 128 -11.49 8.22 0.06
N VAL A 129 -11.10 6.93 0.03
CA VAL A 129 -11.76 5.85 0.78
C VAL A 129 -11.42 5.97 2.26
N ARG A 130 -10.16 6.28 2.56
CA ARG A 130 -9.68 6.55 3.91
C ARG A 130 -10.46 7.67 4.57
N ASP A 131 -10.59 8.82 3.91
CA ASP A 131 -11.32 9.97 4.45
C ASP A 131 -12.78 9.66 4.75
N LEU A 132 -13.42 8.93 3.84
CA LEU A 132 -14.79 8.45 4.05
C LEU A 132 -14.88 7.57 5.30
N LEU A 133 -13.94 6.65 5.50
CA LEU A 133 -13.93 5.73 6.65
C LEU A 133 -13.49 6.39 7.95
N ILE A 134 -12.67 7.44 7.90
CA ILE A 134 -12.35 8.27 9.06
C ILE A 134 -13.62 8.96 9.58
N ASP A 135 -14.50 9.42 8.69
CA ASP A 135 -15.75 10.08 9.07
C ASP A 135 -16.88 9.14 9.45
N SER A 136 -16.90 7.94 8.86
CA SER A 136 -17.93 6.95 9.12
C SER A 136 -17.35 5.59 9.47
N TYR A 137 -16.50 5.50 10.51
CA TYR A 137 -15.90 4.23 10.95
C TYR A 137 -16.96 3.26 11.48
N LYS A 138 -17.63 2.59 10.54
CA LYS A 138 -18.49 1.42 10.70
C LYS A 138 -17.70 0.19 10.23
N ASP A 139 -18.25 -1.01 10.42
CA ASP A 139 -17.70 -2.25 9.87
C ASP A 139 -17.43 -2.10 8.37
N TYR A 140 -16.18 -1.79 8.04
CA TYR A 140 -15.71 -1.54 6.68
C TYR A 140 -15.12 -2.81 6.07
N VAL A 141 -14.74 -3.78 6.90
CA VAL A 141 -14.04 -5.00 6.49
C VAL A 141 -14.94 -5.83 5.59
N GLY A 142 -16.20 -6.02 5.98
CA GLY A 142 -17.20 -6.74 5.19
C GLY A 142 -17.39 -6.12 3.80
N PRO A 143 -17.81 -4.84 3.68
CA PRO A 143 -17.99 -4.17 2.39
C PRO A 143 -16.72 -4.09 1.56
N MET A 144 -15.57 -3.72 2.15
CA MET A 144 -14.31 -3.59 1.40
C MET A 144 -13.79 -4.93 0.88
N SER A 145 -14.02 -6.03 1.60
CA SER A 145 -13.65 -7.37 1.10
C SER A 145 -14.46 -7.81 -0.12
N LYS A 146 -15.65 -7.25 -0.33
CA LYS A 146 -16.54 -7.54 -1.47
C LYS A 146 -16.40 -6.54 -2.60
N ALA A 147 -15.92 -5.33 -2.29
CA ALA A 147 -15.84 -4.21 -3.20
C ALA A 147 -14.93 -4.43 -4.42
N GLY A 148 -14.10 -5.49 -4.47
CA GLY A 148 -13.38 -5.95 -5.66
C GLY A 148 -12.62 -4.85 -6.41
N TRP A 149 -11.33 -4.71 -6.16
CA TRP A 149 -10.48 -3.76 -6.88
C TRP A 149 -9.85 -4.41 -8.09
N ASP A 150 -9.75 -3.68 -9.21
CA ASP A 150 -8.92 -4.06 -10.34
C ASP A 150 -8.34 -2.84 -11.07
N PHE A 151 -7.45 -3.10 -12.02
CA PHE A 151 -7.09 -2.14 -13.06
C PHE A 151 -8.19 -2.10 -14.13
N ARG A 152 -8.40 -0.92 -14.73
CA ARG A 152 -9.27 -0.78 -15.91
C ARG A 152 -8.87 -1.79 -16.99
N GLN A 153 -9.88 -2.34 -17.65
CA GLN A 153 -9.69 -3.25 -18.77
C GLN A 153 -8.75 -2.64 -19.83
N GLY A 154 -7.86 -3.48 -20.37
CA GLY A 154 -6.90 -3.09 -21.41
C GLY A 154 -5.62 -2.40 -20.93
N LEU A 155 -5.48 -2.04 -19.64
CA LEU A 155 -4.27 -1.37 -19.14
C LEU A 155 -3.04 -2.27 -19.03
N TRP A 156 -3.25 -3.53 -18.64
CA TRP A 156 -2.20 -4.52 -18.55
C TRP A 156 -2.72 -5.89 -19.00
N GLU A 157 -2.64 -6.16 -20.28
CA GLU A 157 -3.08 -7.45 -20.85
C GLU A 157 -1.97 -8.51 -20.85
N ARG A 158 -0.75 -8.11 -20.47
CA ARG A 158 0.39 -9.00 -20.36
C ARG A 158 0.29 -9.89 -19.11
N PRO A 159 1.00 -11.04 -19.09
CA PRO A 159 1.18 -11.83 -17.87
C PRO A 159 1.72 -11.00 -16.69
N LEU A 160 1.48 -11.45 -15.46
CA LEU A 160 1.95 -10.75 -14.26
C LEU A 160 3.49 -10.75 -14.19
N GLU A 161 4.12 -11.78 -14.73
CA GLU A 161 5.57 -11.97 -14.78
C GLU A 161 6.25 -10.82 -15.55
N ASP A 162 5.58 -10.28 -16.57
CA ASP A 162 6.08 -9.14 -17.33
C ASP A 162 6.07 -7.84 -16.52
N ALA A 163 5.35 -7.77 -15.40
CA ALA A 163 5.37 -6.64 -14.47
C ALA A 163 6.54 -6.72 -13.49
N LEU A 164 7.23 -7.86 -13.47
CA LEU A 164 8.27 -8.21 -12.52
C LEU A 164 9.61 -8.32 -13.22
N ASP A 165 10.65 -8.03 -12.47
CA ASP A 165 12.00 -8.31 -12.89
C ASP A 165 12.77 -8.91 -11.74
N ARG A 166 13.48 -9.99 -12.05
CA ARG A 166 14.10 -10.87 -11.09
C ARG A 166 15.59 -10.71 -11.20
N ASP A 167 16.19 -10.29 -10.10
CA ASP A 167 17.63 -10.17 -10.01
C ASP A 167 18.25 -11.57 -10.14
N ALA A 168 19.24 -11.67 -11.03
CA ALA A 168 19.88 -12.95 -11.34
C ALA A 168 20.89 -13.38 -10.27
N GLU A 169 21.41 -12.44 -9.49
CA GLU A 169 22.45 -12.69 -8.48
C GLU A 169 21.85 -13.13 -7.15
N ASP A 170 20.86 -12.39 -6.64
CA ASP A 170 20.26 -12.65 -5.33
C ASP A 170 18.84 -13.25 -5.39
N GLY A 171 18.27 -13.37 -6.59
CA GLY A 171 16.97 -13.97 -6.84
C GLY A 171 15.78 -13.14 -6.37
N ARG A 172 16.00 -11.88 -5.92
CA ARG A 172 14.95 -10.95 -5.50
C ARG A 172 14.10 -10.54 -6.67
N VAL A 173 12.84 -10.21 -6.36
CA VAL A 173 11.83 -9.84 -7.34
C VAL A 173 11.43 -8.39 -7.11
N TYR A 174 11.48 -7.59 -8.16
CA TYR A 174 11.21 -6.16 -8.13
C TYR A 174 10.11 -5.81 -9.12
N ILE A 175 9.32 -4.79 -8.80
CA ILE A 175 8.36 -4.22 -9.76
C ILE A 175 9.12 -3.50 -10.88
N ARG A 176 8.72 -3.70 -12.13
CA ARG A 176 9.27 -2.99 -13.29
C ARG A 176 8.76 -1.53 -13.35
N PRO A 177 9.58 -0.58 -13.85
CA PRO A 177 9.17 0.81 -13.99
C PRO A 177 7.89 1.01 -14.81
N GLU A 178 7.69 0.24 -15.87
CA GLU A 178 6.50 0.30 -16.74
C GLU A 178 5.21 0.03 -15.96
N PHE A 179 5.19 -1.02 -15.13
CA PHE A 179 4.04 -1.35 -14.31
C PHE A 179 3.87 -0.37 -13.14
N ALA A 180 4.98 0.06 -12.53
CA ALA A 180 4.95 1.06 -11.46
C ALA A 180 4.33 2.39 -11.92
N ALA A 181 4.59 2.81 -13.16
CA ALA A 181 3.99 4.01 -13.74
C ALA A 181 2.46 3.90 -13.83
N LEU A 182 1.93 2.73 -14.22
CA LEU A 182 0.48 2.48 -14.23
C LEU A 182 -0.11 2.51 -12.83
N CYS A 183 0.63 2.01 -11.84
CA CYS A 183 0.17 2.00 -10.46
C CYS A 183 -0.03 3.41 -9.92
N TYR A 184 0.71 4.42 -10.38
CA TYR A 184 0.67 5.78 -9.82
C TYR A 184 -0.50 6.66 -10.27
N ASP A 185 -1.32 6.20 -11.22
CA ASP A 185 -2.53 6.92 -11.62
C ASP A 185 -3.78 6.27 -11.03
N VAL A 186 -4.51 6.99 -10.18
CA VAL A 186 -5.77 6.50 -9.59
C VAL A 186 -6.83 6.20 -10.65
N ASN A 187 -6.77 6.89 -11.79
CA ASN A 187 -7.71 6.68 -12.89
C ASN A 187 -7.52 5.32 -13.56
N ASN A 188 -6.42 4.63 -13.29
CA ASN A 188 -6.17 3.28 -13.80
C ASN A 188 -6.89 2.19 -13.01
N TYR A 189 -7.49 2.51 -11.86
CA TYR A 189 -8.20 1.52 -11.04
C TYR A 189 -9.70 1.62 -11.25
N THR A 190 -10.37 0.49 -11.05
CA THR A 190 -11.82 0.33 -10.94
C THR A 190 -12.16 -0.40 -9.64
N MET A 191 -13.36 -0.14 -9.15
CA MET A 191 -13.97 -0.85 -8.03
C MET A 191 -15.32 -1.41 -8.43
N ASN A 192 -15.66 -2.59 -7.93
CA ASN A 192 -16.98 -3.18 -8.13
C ASN A 192 -18.10 -2.29 -7.58
N SER A 193 -19.23 -2.25 -8.27
CA SER A 193 -20.35 -1.37 -7.90
C SER A 193 -21.02 -1.74 -6.57
N SER A 194 -20.83 -2.97 -6.07
CA SER A 194 -21.34 -3.41 -4.75
C SER A 194 -20.88 -2.53 -3.59
N VAL A 195 -19.77 -1.82 -3.72
CA VAL A 195 -19.32 -0.84 -2.72
C VAL A 195 -20.34 0.28 -2.51
N LEU A 196 -21.08 0.65 -3.56
CA LEU A 196 -21.99 1.79 -3.56
C LEU A 196 -23.23 1.54 -2.70
N ASP A 197 -23.58 0.28 -2.43
CA ASP A 197 -24.65 -0.07 -1.50
C ASP A 197 -24.34 0.42 -0.07
N THR A 198 -23.06 0.46 0.28
CA THR A 198 -22.59 0.95 1.59
C THR A 198 -22.18 2.42 1.50
N TRP A 199 -21.48 2.81 0.43
CA TRP A 199 -20.91 4.15 0.27
C TRP A 199 -21.21 4.74 -1.12
N PRO A 200 -22.45 5.25 -1.34
CA PRO A 200 -22.86 5.80 -2.63
C PRO A 200 -22.00 6.97 -3.12
N THR A 201 -21.39 7.72 -2.19
CA THR A 201 -20.56 8.89 -2.49
C THR A 201 -19.23 8.53 -3.16
N LEU A 202 -18.81 7.26 -3.17
CA LEU A 202 -17.61 6.83 -3.88
C LEU A 202 -17.74 6.93 -5.40
N LYS A 203 -18.97 6.93 -5.94
CA LYS A 203 -19.24 7.06 -7.38
C LYS A 203 -18.66 8.33 -8.00
N THR A 204 -18.53 9.41 -7.23
CA THR A 204 -17.96 10.67 -7.71
C THR A 204 -16.45 10.77 -7.49
N LYS A 205 -15.86 9.80 -6.80
CA LYS A 205 -14.46 9.82 -6.34
C LYS A 205 -13.58 8.77 -7.03
N LEU A 206 -14.16 7.65 -7.45
CA LEU A 206 -13.46 6.51 -8.04
C LEU A 206 -14.19 6.00 -9.27
N ASN A 207 -13.45 5.30 -10.14
CA ASN A 207 -14.09 4.59 -11.23
C ASN A 207 -14.78 3.35 -10.72
N ILE A 208 -16.03 3.17 -11.12
CA ILE A 208 -16.84 2.01 -10.77
C ILE A 208 -17.04 1.17 -12.03
N SER A 209 -16.78 -0.14 -11.94
CA SER A 209 -16.93 -1.10 -13.04
C SER A 209 -17.29 -2.47 -12.47
N ASP A 210 -18.26 -3.14 -13.09
CA ASP A 210 -18.61 -4.54 -12.81
C ASP A 210 -18.06 -5.52 -13.86
N ASP A 211 -17.42 -4.98 -14.89
CA ASP A 211 -16.76 -5.71 -15.98
C ASP A 211 -15.42 -6.32 -15.56
#